data_AF-A0A2V5QKX9-F1
#
_entry.id   AF-A0A2V5QKX9-F1
#
_cell.length_a   1.000
_cell.length_b   1.000
_cell.length_c   1.000
_cell.angle_alpha   90.00
_cell.angle_beta   90.00
_cell.angle_gamma   90.00
#
_symmetry.space_group_name_H-M   'P 1'
#
loop_
_entity.id
_entity.type
_entity.pdbx_description
1 polymer ?
#
loop_
_entity_poly.entity_id
_entity_poly.type
_entity_poly.pdbx_seq_one_letter_code
_entity_poly.pdbx_strand_id
1 'polypeptide(L)'
;LLAARLPHAPLLIAITFLCGLVPIIGNLVSNTIIVFVALTVSLKLAISALVFLVLIHKLEYFLNSKIIGDRIRNPGWLTLIALIIGERLMGIPGLILAPVVLNYLRVEMLTVEVPAIPPKSKIRVPAELQ
;
A
#
# COMPACT_ATOMS: atom_id res chain seq x y z
N LEU A 1 -12.43 4.29 21.37
CA LEU A 1 -13.71 4.44 20.64
C LEU A 1 -14.88 3.73 21.33
N LEU A 2 -14.74 2.49 21.83
CA LEU A 2 -15.80 1.84 22.63
C LEU A 2 -15.92 2.38 24.08
N ALA A 3 -14.84 2.93 24.65
CA ALA A 3 -14.82 3.39 26.05
C ALA A 3 -15.46 4.78 26.28
N ALA A 4 -15.61 5.59 25.23
CA ALA A 4 -16.28 6.88 25.30
C ALA A 4 -17.52 6.77 24.40
N ARG A 5 -18.71 6.74 25.01
CA ARG A 5 -20.02 6.67 24.31
C ARG A 5 -20.24 7.91 23.44
N LEU A 6 -19.48 8.08 22.36
CA LEU A 6 -19.75 9.12 21.38
C LEU A 6 -20.97 8.70 20.56
N PRO A 7 -22.01 9.55 20.47
CA PRO A 7 -23.27 9.24 19.78
C PRO A 7 -23.11 8.99 18.27
N HIS A 8 -21.92 9.22 17.72
CA HIS A 8 -21.56 8.99 16.32
C HIS A 8 -20.32 8.10 16.16
N ALA A 9 -20.03 7.20 17.11
CA ALA A 9 -18.89 6.29 17.02
C ALA A 9 -18.81 5.50 15.69
N PRO A 10 -19.91 4.98 15.10
CA PRO A 10 -19.86 4.32 13.79
C PRO A 10 -19.47 5.27 12.65
N LEU A 11 -19.95 6.52 12.71
CA LEU A 11 -19.64 7.55 11.72
C LEU A 11 -18.17 7.97 11.80
N LEU A 12 -17.67 8.18 13.01
CA LEU A 12 -16.26 8.51 13.26
C LEU A 12 -15.33 7.39 12.81
N ILE A 13 -15.70 6.13 13.06
CA ILE A 13 -14.96 4.95 12.57
C ILE A 13 -14.99 4.89 11.03
N ALA A 14 -16.15 5.11 10.40
CA ALA A 14 -16.26 5.11 8.94
C ALA A 14 -15.41 6.23 8.30
N ILE A 15 -15.42 7.44 8.88
CA ILE A 15 -14.62 8.58 8.39
C ILE A 15 -13.13 8.36 8.60
N THR A 16 -12.70 7.88 9.78
CA THR A 16 -11.28 7.56 10.03
C THR A 16 -10.80 6.40 9.17
N PHE A 17 -11.66 5.43 8.87
CA PHE A 17 -11.39 4.35 7.93
C PHE A 17 -11.23 4.87 6.49
N LEU A 18 -12.16 5.70 6.01
CA LEU A 18 -12.04 6.35 4.69
C LEU A 18 -10.76 7.19 4.56
N CYS A 19 -10.44 7.95 5.60
CA CYS A 19 -9.25 8.78 5.66
C CYS A 19 -7.96 7.93 5.70
N GLY A 20 -7.98 6.83 6.47
CA GLY A 20 -6.89 5.88 6.57
C GLY A 20 -6.64 5.05 5.30
N LEU A 21 -7.60 5.01 4.38
CA LEU A 21 -7.49 4.30 3.09
C LEU A 21 -6.75 5.08 2.01
N VAL A 22 -6.49 6.38 2.24
CA VAL A 22 -5.78 7.24 1.30
C VAL A 22 -4.38 7.66 1.82
N PRO A 23 -3.48 6.74 2.26
CA PRO A 23 -2.14 7.12 2.73
C PRO A 23 -1.31 7.83 1.65
N ILE A 24 -1.44 7.39 0.39
CA ILE A 24 -0.55 7.80 -0.71
C ILE A 24 -0.87 9.23 -1.17
N ILE A 25 -2.15 9.55 -1.39
CA ILE A 25 -2.56 10.91 -1.77
C ILE A 25 -2.40 11.85 -0.57
N GLY A 26 -2.62 11.36 0.66
CA GLY A 26 -2.37 12.12 1.88
C GLY A 26 -0.93 12.61 1.98
N ASN A 27 0.05 11.76 1.66
CA ASN A 27 1.46 12.14 1.67
C ASN A 27 1.79 13.18 0.58
N LEU A 28 1.25 13.04 -0.63
CA LEU A 28 1.42 14.01 -1.72
C LEU A 28 0.80 15.39 -1.40
N VAL A 29 -0.44 15.40 -0.89
CA VAL A 29 -1.16 16.63 -0.56
C VAL A 29 -0.53 17.31 0.65
N SER A 30 -0.23 16.57 1.71
CA SER A 30 0.40 17.12 2.92
C SER A 30 1.79 17.71 2.61
N ASN A 31 2.60 17.02 1.80
CA ASN A 31 3.90 17.54 1.37
C ASN A 31 3.80 18.84 0.56
N THR A 32 2.82 18.92 -0.34
CA THR A 32 2.57 20.13 -1.15
C THR A 32 2.17 21.31 -0.25
N ILE A 33 1.28 21.07 0.71
CA ILE A 33 0.83 22.10 1.66
C ILE A 33 2.00 22.57 2.55
N ILE A 34 2.82 21.65 3.08
CA ILE A 34 3.96 21.99 3.94
C ILE A 34 4.98 22.85 3.20
N VAL A 35 5.32 22.50 1.96
CA VAL A 35 6.26 23.30 1.14
C VAL A 35 5.67 24.68 0.85
N PHE A 36 4.39 24.75 0.49
CA PHE A 36 3.72 26.01 0.19
C PHE A 36 3.67 26.94 1.42
N VAL A 37 3.25 26.42 2.58
CA VAL A 37 3.23 27.17 3.85
C VAL A 37 4.63 27.62 4.25
N ALA A 38 5.64 26.76 4.11
CA ALA A 38 7.01 27.11 4.48
C ALA A 38 7.61 28.20 3.56
N LEU A 39 7.25 28.22 2.26
CA LEU A 39 7.60 29.30 1.34
C LEU A 39 6.95 30.64 1.74
N THR A 40 5.73 30.62 2.25
CA THR A 40 5.03 31.84 2.71
C THR A 40 5.64 32.45 3.97
N VAL A 41 6.32 31.65 4.80
CA VAL A 41 6.90 32.12 6.07
C VAL A 41 8.34 32.63 5.88
N SER A 42 9.22 31.84 5.25
CA SER A 42 10.63 32.22 5.06
C SER A 42 11.37 31.21 4.19
N LEU A 43 12.23 31.70 3.30
CA LEU A 43 13.04 30.86 2.40
C LEU A 43 13.95 29.88 3.17
N LYS A 44 14.46 30.27 4.35
CA LYS A 44 15.27 29.39 5.20
C LYS A 44 14.41 28.29 5.83
N LEU A 45 13.18 28.61 6.23
CA LEU A 45 12.23 27.63 6.76
C LEU A 45 11.80 26.65 5.68
N ALA A 46 11.55 27.13 4.45
CA ALA A 46 11.23 26.30 3.30
C ALA A 46 12.30 25.25 3.00
N ILE A 47 13.58 25.64 3.00
CA ILE A 47 14.69 24.69 2.78
C ILE A 47 14.76 23.67 3.92
N SER A 48 14.62 24.10 5.18
CA SER A 48 14.63 23.17 6.32
C SER A 48 13.46 22.19 6.30
N ALA A 49 12.26 22.65 5.94
CA ALA A 49 11.07 21.83 5.80
C ALA A 49 11.20 20.84 4.63
N LEU A 50 11.77 21.27 3.50
CA LEU A 50 12.03 20.41 2.35
C LEU A 50 13.01 19.28 2.71
N VAL A 51 14.10 19.59 3.42
CA VAL A 51 15.08 18.60 3.88
C VAL A 51 14.43 17.62 4.86
N PHE A 52 13.69 18.12 5.84
CA PHE A 52 12.99 17.29 6.82
C PHE A 52 11.97 16.34 6.16
N LEU A 53 11.19 16.87 5.22
CA LEU A 53 10.16 16.13 4.49
C LEU A 53 10.77 15.04 3.61
N VAL A 54 11.86 15.33 2.88
CA VAL A 54 12.61 14.33 2.12
C VAL A 54 13.18 13.24 3.05
N LEU A 55 13.71 13.60 4.22
CA LEU A 55 14.24 12.64 5.19
C LEU A 55 13.16 11.71 5.74
N ILE A 56 12.01 12.24 6.16
CA ILE A 56 10.89 11.43 6.66
C ILE A 56 10.38 10.49 5.57
N HIS A 57 10.23 10.96 4.33
CA HIS A 57 9.76 10.13 3.23
C HIS A 57 10.74 9.01 2.87
N LYS A 58 12.04 9.32 2.89
CA LYS A 58 13.11 8.35 2.66
C LYS A 58 13.17 7.33 3.81
N LEU A 59 12.98 7.77 5.05
CA LEU A 59 12.93 6.92 6.23
C LEU A 59 11.70 6.01 6.21
N GLU A 60 10.52 6.53 5.88
CA GLU A 60 9.30 5.74 5.70
C GLU A 60 9.53 4.66 4.65
N TYR A 61 10.06 5.00 3.47
CA TYR A 61 10.36 4.02 2.43
C TYR A 61 11.42 2.99 2.86
N PHE A 62 12.43 3.42 3.62
CA PHE A 62 13.47 2.56 4.13
C PHE A 62 12.94 1.61 5.21
N LEU A 63 12.09 2.10 6.12
CA LEU A 63 11.39 1.30 7.12
C LEU A 63 10.41 0.33 6.45
N ASN A 64 9.67 0.79 5.44
CA ASN A 64 8.77 -0.04 4.65
C ASN A 64 9.61 -1.15 3.98
N SER A 65 10.72 -0.83 3.32
CA SER A 65 11.60 -1.82 2.69
C SER A 65 12.31 -2.75 3.69
N LYS A 66 12.66 -2.26 4.89
CA LYS A 66 13.36 -3.04 5.92
C LYS A 66 12.42 -3.99 6.69
N ILE A 67 11.15 -3.62 6.85
CA ILE A 67 10.11 -4.46 7.48
C ILE A 67 9.46 -5.40 6.44
N ILE A 68 9.19 -4.93 5.22
CA ILE A 68 8.57 -5.72 4.13
C ILE A 68 9.59 -6.59 3.37
N GLY A 69 10.88 -6.25 3.42
CA GLY A 69 11.93 -6.93 2.66
C GLY A 69 12.08 -8.41 2.96
N ASP A 70 11.60 -8.88 4.11
CA ASP A 70 11.86 -10.24 4.56
C ASP A 70 10.85 -11.30 4.08
N ARG A 71 9.60 -10.94 3.66
CA ARG A 71 8.69 -12.00 3.16
C ARG A 71 7.65 -11.72 2.08
N ILE A 72 7.05 -10.54 1.93
CA ILE A 72 6.00 -10.40 0.90
C ILE A 72 5.93 -8.96 0.36
N ARG A 73 6.58 -8.74 -0.79
CA ARG A 73 6.57 -7.46 -1.54
C ARG A 73 5.13 -7.11 -1.93
N ASN A 74 4.46 -6.20 -1.20
CA ASN A 74 3.31 -5.51 -1.78
C ASN A 74 3.90 -4.37 -2.58
N PRO A 75 3.87 -4.42 -3.91
CA PRO A 75 4.44 -3.34 -4.68
C PRO A 75 3.51 -2.13 -4.58
N GLY A 76 4.01 -0.98 -4.15
CA GLY A 76 3.21 0.26 -4.12
C GLY A 76 2.61 0.62 -5.49
N TRP A 77 3.23 0.16 -6.58
CA TRP A 77 2.69 0.30 -7.95
C TRP A 77 1.40 -0.49 -8.17
N LEU A 78 1.20 -1.62 -7.49
CA LEU A 78 -0.01 -2.42 -7.60
C LEU A 78 -1.20 -1.68 -6.96
N THR A 79 -0.94 -0.99 -5.84
CA THR A 79 -1.91 -0.09 -5.21
C THR A 79 -2.25 1.09 -6.11
N LEU A 80 -1.27 1.69 -6.80
CA LEU A 80 -1.52 2.76 -7.76
C LEU A 80 -2.40 2.29 -8.93
N ILE A 81 -2.13 1.12 -9.50
CA ILE A 81 -2.95 0.54 -10.56
C ILE A 81 -4.37 0.26 -10.05
N ALA A 82 -4.49 -0.33 -8.87
CA ALA A 82 -5.80 -0.58 -8.26
C ALA A 82 -6.59 0.72 -8.04
N LEU A 83 -5.93 1.80 -7.62
CA LEU A 83 -6.54 3.12 -7.45
C LEU A 83 -7.03 3.70 -8.77
N ILE A 84 -6.23 3.64 -9.84
CA ILE A 84 -6.61 4.11 -11.17
C ILE A 84 -7.80 3.32 -11.73
N ILE A 85 -7.78 1.99 -11.57
CA ILE A 85 -8.89 1.13 -11.98
C ILE A 85 -10.14 1.43 -11.15
N GLY A 86 -10.00 1.55 -9.83
CA GLY A 86 -11.09 1.89 -8.92
C GLY A 86 -11.73 3.23 -9.26
N GLU A 87 -10.91 4.27 -9.49
CA GLU A 87 -11.38 5.58 -9.94
C GLU A 87 -12.17 5.48 -11.25
N ARG A 88 -11.67 4.73 -12.23
CA ARG A 88 -12.36 4.60 -13.53
C ARG A 88 -13.66 3.81 -13.46
N LEU A 89 -13.79 2.86 -12.54
CA LEU A 89 -15.00 2.05 -12.40
C LEU A 89 -16.09 2.76 -11.59
N MET A 90 -15.73 3.42 -10.49
CA MET A 90 -16.71 3.95 -9.52
C MET A 90 -16.40 5.37 -9.03
N GLY A 91 -15.32 6.01 -9.48
CA GLY A 91 -14.91 7.35 -9.04
C GLY A 91 -14.34 7.36 -7.61
N ILE A 92 -14.76 8.33 -6.80
CA ILE A 92 -14.33 8.51 -5.41
C ILE A 92 -14.50 7.24 -4.54
N PRO A 93 -15.67 6.55 -4.53
CA PRO A 93 -15.80 5.31 -3.76
C PRO A 93 -14.85 4.19 -4.25
N GLY A 94 -14.49 4.19 -5.54
CA GLY A 94 -13.53 3.22 -6.08
C GLY A 94 -12.08 3.45 -5.62
N LEU A 95 -11.68 4.71 -5.44
CA LEU A 95 -10.38 5.06 -4.81
C LEU A 95 -10.28 4.56 -3.37
N ILE A 96 -11.38 4.62 -2.62
CA ILE A 96 -11.45 4.17 -1.23
C ILE A 96 -11.40 2.63 -1.17
N LEU A 97 -12.12 1.94 -2.05
CA LEU A 97 -12.21 0.48 -2.04
C LEU A 97 -10.97 -0.21 -2.63
N ALA A 98 -10.23 0.46 -3.53
CA ALA A 98 -9.09 -0.12 -4.24
C ALA A 98 -8.02 -0.77 -3.33
N PRO A 99 -7.53 -0.15 -2.24
CA PRO A 99 -6.56 -0.78 -1.34
C PRO A 99 -7.12 -2.00 -0.60
N VAL A 100 -8.41 -1.96 -0.23
CA VAL A 100 -9.10 -3.06 0.47
C VAL A 100 -9.22 -4.27 -0.45
N VAL A 101 -9.70 -4.04 -1.68
CA VAL A 101 -9.86 -5.08 -2.69
C VAL A 101 -8.51 -5.69 -3.05
N LEU A 102 -7.48 -4.86 -3.24
CA LEU A 102 -6.14 -5.35 -3.53
C LEU A 102 -5.59 -6.24 -2.41
N ASN A 103 -5.79 -5.85 -1.15
CA ASN A 103 -5.37 -6.65 -0.01
C ASN A 103 -6.15 -7.99 0.08
N TYR A 104 -7.45 -7.95 -0.15
CA TYR A 104 -8.30 -9.15 -0.17
C TYR A 104 -7.85 -10.15 -1.24
N LEU A 105 -7.69 -9.70 -2.49
CA LEU A 105 -7.21 -10.54 -3.59
C LEU A 105 -5.84 -11.16 -3.30
N ARG A 106 -4.97 -10.41 -2.62
CA ARG A 106 -3.65 -10.90 -2.24
C ARG A 106 -3.73 -12.03 -1.23
N VAL A 107 -4.56 -11.90 -0.19
CA VAL A 107 -4.76 -12.93 0.82
C VAL A 107 -5.32 -14.20 0.17
N GLU A 108 -6.28 -14.04 -0.74
CA GLU A 108 -6.86 -15.17 -1.46
C GLU A 108 -5.82 -15.88 -2.35
N MET A 109 -5.03 -15.12 -3.12
CA MET A 109 -3.97 -15.68 -3.97
C MET A 109 -2.89 -16.42 -3.18
N LEU A 110 -2.59 -15.99 -1.95
CA LEU A 110 -1.65 -16.69 -1.07
C LEU A 110 -2.24 -17.97 -0.47
N THR A 111 -3.56 -18.11 -0.47
CA THR A 111 -4.27 -19.29 0.04
C THR A 111 -4.41 -20.37 -1.04
N VAL A 112 -4.31 -20.00 -2.32
CA VAL A 112 -4.29 -20.95 -3.43
C VAL A 112 -2.89 -21.53 -3.60
N GLU A 113 -2.58 -22.61 -2.86
CA GLU A 113 -1.41 -23.45 -3.14
C GLU A 113 -1.58 -24.10 -4.52
N VAL A 114 -0.76 -23.69 -5.48
CA VAL A 114 -0.62 -24.39 -6.76
C VAL A 114 -0.13 -25.81 -6.47
N PRO A 115 -0.86 -26.86 -6.86
CA PRO A 115 -0.40 -28.23 -6.66
C PRO A 115 0.97 -28.40 -7.30
N ALA A 116 1.97 -28.76 -6.50
CA ALA A 116 3.31 -29.02 -7.00
C ALA A 116 3.22 -30.14 -8.05
N ILE A 117 3.65 -29.83 -9.28
CA ILE A 117 3.76 -30.83 -10.34
C ILE A 117 4.75 -31.89 -9.83
N PRO A 118 4.33 -33.17 -9.68
CA PRO A 118 5.24 -34.21 -9.20
C PRO A 118 6.46 -34.29 -10.13
N PRO A 119 7.68 -34.41 -9.58
CA PRO A 119 8.89 -34.47 -10.40
C PRO A 119 8.75 -35.62 -11.39
N LYS A 120 8.99 -35.34 -12.69
CA LYS A 120 9.01 -36.35 -13.76
C LYS A 120 9.81 -37.55 -13.26
N SER A 121 9.13 -38.65 -12.96
CA SER A 121 9.76 -39.91 -12.62
C SER A 121 10.70 -40.26 -13.76
N LYS A 122 11.94 -40.59 -13.41
CA LYS A 122 12.97 -41.04 -14.34
C LYS A 122 12.33 -42.06 -15.29
N ILE A 123 12.23 -41.70 -16.57
CA ILE A 123 11.91 -42.65 -17.63
C ILE A 123 12.99 -43.72 -17.53
N ARG A 124 12.63 -44.88 -16.99
CA ARG A 124 13.47 -46.06 -16.96
C ARG A 124 13.63 -46.48 -18.41
N VAL A 125 14.75 -46.09 -19.03
CA VAL A 125 15.17 -46.63 -20.32
C VAL A 125 15.38 -48.14 -20.09
N PRO A 126 14.65 -49.03 -20.78
CA PRO A 126 14.87 -50.45 -20.67
C PRO A 126 16.30 -50.77 -21.15
N ALA A 127 17.03 -51.52 -20.32
CA ALA A 127 18.35 -52.03 -20.64
C ALA A 127 18.24 -53.21 -21.61
N GLU A 128 17.84 -52.93 -22.85
CA GLU A 128 17.78 -53.88 -23.96
C GLU A 128 18.47 -53.26 -25.18
N LEU A 129 19.72 -52.82 -24.97
CA LEU A 129 20.74 -52.61 -26.01
C LEU A 129 22.14 -52.78 -25.35
N GLN A 130 22.39 -53.96 -24.80
CA GLN A 130 23.75 -54.52 -24.62
C GLN A 130 23.86 -55.77 -25.48
#